data_AF-A0AA35WZP6-F1
#
_entry.id   AF-A0AA35WZP6-F1
#
_cell.length_a   1.000
_cell.length_b   1.000
_cell.length_c   1.000
_cell.angle_alpha   90.00
_cell.angle_beta   90.00
_cell.angle_gamma   90.00
#
_symmetry.space_group_name_H-M   'P 1'
#
loop_
_entity.id
_entity.type
_entity.pdbx_description
1 polymer ?
#
loop_
_entity_poly.entity_id
_entity_poly.type
_entity_poly.pdbx_seq_one_letter_code
_entity_poly.pdbx_strand_id
1 'polypeptide(L)'
;MHLYALTLQKASCIYQAVHGNFSGTKQQEILVGRGKTLELLRADPNTGKLHSVVSKEVCGLIRSIQPVRLTGSTKDYIVVGADSGRITILEYNPAKNVFEKIHQETFGKSGCRRIVPGQYMAVDPKGRAIMIGAVEKQKLVYILNRDAAARLTISSPLEAHKAHTLVYDIVGVDVGFENPMFACLELDYEEADNDPTGEKAQIAQQMLTFYELDLGLNHVVRKYSEPLEDTANLLIRVPGGSDGPSGILVCCENYLLYKNFGDQPDLRCPIPRRKNDLDDAERSMLFVCSATHKTKHMFFFLLQTEQGDLFKVTLESEEDVVTEIRIKYFDTVAVAAGLCVLRTGFLFCASEFGNQLVSLSSHLPPLFRVSFLSHLPPFPFHSLLLPAISIR
;
A
#
# COMPACT_ATOMS: atom_id res chain seq x y z
N MET A 1 -22.44 39.44 -8.28
CA MET A 1 -20.97 39.31 -8.30
C MET A 1 -20.66 38.03 -9.09
N HIS A 2 -19.89 38.12 -10.17
CA HIS A 2 -19.50 36.96 -10.99
C HIS A 2 -17.98 36.77 -10.88
N LEU A 3 -17.54 35.56 -10.52
CA LEU A 3 -16.14 35.18 -10.37
C LEU A 3 -15.84 33.96 -11.24
N TYR A 4 -14.59 33.82 -11.67
CA TYR A 4 -14.09 32.67 -12.44
C TYR A 4 -12.82 32.13 -11.80
N ALA A 5 -12.85 30.85 -11.38
CA ALA A 5 -11.72 30.20 -10.72
C ALA A 5 -10.84 29.48 -11.75
N LEU A 6 -9.53 29.75 -11.74
CA LEU A 6 -8.54 29.11 -12.61
C LEU A 6 -7.31 28.72 -11.78
N THR A 7 -6.79 27.50 -12.01
CA THR A 7 -5.59 26.98 -11.33
C THR A 7 -4.36 27.23 -12.19
N LEU A 8 -3.42 28.07 -11.72
CA LEU A 8 -2.16 28.35 -12.41
C LEU A 8 -1.11 27.27 -12.18
N GLN A 9 -0.91 26.90 -10.91
CA GLN A 9 -0.02 25.82 -10.49
C GLN A 9 -0.86 24.77 -9.79
N LYS A 10 -0.84 23.54 -10.30
CA LYS A 10 -1.52 22.40 -9.67
C LYS A 10 -0.83 22.05 -8.35
N ALA A 11 -1.57 21.39 -7.46
CA ALA A 11 -1.00 20.86 -6.21
C ALA A 11 0.17 19.91 -6.50
N SER A 12 1.24 20.02 -5.70
CA SER A 12 2.46 19.21 -5.82
C SER A 12 2.61 18.16 -4.70
N CYS A 13 1.80 18.23 -3.64
CA CYS A 13 1.77 17.22 -2.59
C CYS A 13 1.21 15.90 -3.13
N ILE A 14 1.80 14.78 -2.72
CA ILE A 14 1.37 13.42 -3.06
C ILE A 14 0.92 12.75 -1.77
N TYR A 15 -0.34 12.34 -1.72
CA TYR A 15 -0.89 11.63 -0.55
C TYR A 15 -0.75 10.12 -0.67
N GLN A 16 -0.80 9.61 -1.91
CA GLN A 16 -0.69 8.18 -2.22
C GLN A 16 0.06 8.00 -3.53
N ALA A 17 0.91 6.98 -3.57
CA ALA A 17 1.64 6.56 -4.75
C ALA A 17 1.58 5.04 -4.87
N VAL A 18 1.19 4.55 -6.04
CA VAL A 18 1.17 3.12 -6.37
C VAL A 18 1.83 2.91 -7.74
N HIS A 19 2.44 1.75 -7.96
CA HIS A 19 3.06 1.43 -9.25
C HIS A 19 2.43 0.21 -9.90
N GLY A 20 2.46 0.16 -11.23
CA GLY A 20 1.82 -0.88 -12.02
C GLY A 20 2.15 -0.77 -13.50
N ASN A 21 1.74 -1.76 -14.29
CA ASN A 21 1.74 -1.75 -15.74
C ASN A 21 0.41 -1.17 -16.24
N PHE A 22 0.23 0.15 -16.07
CA PHE A 22 -1.03 0.82 -16.41
C PHE A 22 -1.20 1.00 -17.92
N SER A 23 -0.11 1.06 -18.69
CA SER A 23 -0.18 1.08 -20.16
C SER A 23 -0.39 -0.29 -20.80
N GLY A 24 -0.40 -1.38 -20.03
CA GLY A 24 -0.48 -2.75 -20.56
C GLY A 24 0.80 -3.24 -21.25
N THR A 25 1.92 -2.53 -21.05
CA THR A 25 3.25 -2.93 -21.51
C THR A 25 4.09 -3.49 -20.37
N LYS A 26 5.30 -3.99 -20.65
CA LYS A 26 6.23 -4.44 -19.61
C LYS A 26 6.77 -3.30 -18.74
N GLN A 27 6.73 -2.06 -19.23
CA GLN A 27 7.17 -0.88 -18.49
C GLN A 27 6.22 -0.61 -17.33
N GLN A 28 6.77 -0.28 -16.16
CA GLN A 28 5.99 0.17 -15.02
C GLN A 28 5.88 1.68 -15.00
N GLU A 29 4.71 2.16 -14.60
CA GLU A 29 4.41 3.55 -14.34
C GLU A 29 3.99 3.73 -12.87
N ILE A 30 4.01 4.97 -12.41
CA ILE A 30 3.65 5.35 -11.05
C ILE A 30 2.40 6.21 -11.13
N LEU A 31 1.33 5.79 -10.45
CA LEU A 31 0.11 6.54 -10.31
C LEU A 31 0.11 7.25 -8.97
N VAL A 32 -0.15 8.56 -8.97
CA VAL A 32 -0.13 9.40 -7.78
C VAL A 32 -1.43 10.15 -7.58
N GLY A 33 -1.87 10.23 -6.32
CA GLY A 33 -3.01 11.03 -5.88
C GLY A 33 -2.56 12.33 -5.23
N ARG A 34 -2.89 13.47 -5.84
CA ARG A 34 -2.56 14.83 -5.35
C ARG A 34 -3.81 15.54 -4.80
N GLY A 35 -4.51 14.86 -3.89
CA GLY A 35 -5.79 15.31 -3.33
C GLY A 35 -6.90 15.22 -4.37
N LYS A 36 -7.05 16.26 -5.20
CA LYS A 36 -8.09 16.35 -6.25
C LYS A 36 -7.62 16.03 -7.67
N THR A 37 -6.33 15.73 -7.84
CA THR A 37 -5.75 15.39 -9.15
C THR A 37 -5.23 13.96 -9.11
N LEU A 38 -5.62 13.17 -10.10
CA LEU A 38 -5.01 11.88 -10.39
C LEU A 38 -3.98 12.06 -11.51
N GLU A 39 -2.76 11.62 -11.28
CA GLU A 39 -1.66 11.79 -12.24
C GLU A 39 -0.89 10.49 -12.45
N LEU A 40 -0.61 10.16 -13.71
CA LEU A 40 0.25 9.05 -14.10
C LEU A 40 1.63 9.59 -14.47
N LEU A 41 2.64 9.08 -13.79
CA LEU A 41 4.04 9.42 -13.96
C LEU A 41 4.80 8.24 -14.58
N ARG A 42 5.78 8.53 -15.41
CA ARG A 42 6.67 7.54 -16.02
C ARG A 42 8.11 7.92 -15.74
N ALA A 43 8.85 7.00 -15.12
CA ALA A 43 10.30 7.09 -15.03
C ALA A 43 10.91 6.65 -16.36
N ASP A 44 11.72 7.51 -16.96
CA ASP A 44 12.55 7.17 -18.12
C ASP A 44 13.81 6.43 -17.64
N PRO A 45 13.98 5.13 -17.96
CA PRO A 45 15.14 4.37 -17.50
C PRO A 45 16.47 4.89 -18.04
N ASN A 46 16.47 5.59 -19.19
CA ASN A 46 17.69 6.06 -19.82
C ASN A 46 18.19 7.37 -19.18
N THR A 47 17.28 8.29 -18.88
CA THR A 47 17.63 9.61 -18.32
C THR A 47 17.50 9.67 -16.81
N GLY A 48 16.82 8.71 -16.19
CA GLY A 48 16.47 8.71 -14.76
C GLY A 48 15.45 9.79 -14.38
N LYS A 49 14.84 10.47 -15.36
CA LYS A 49 13.87 11.54 -15.12
C LYS A 49 12.45 11.02 -15.02
N LEU A 50 11.64 11.73 -14.26
CA LEU A 50 10.21 11.47 -14.13
C LEU A 50 9.43 12.40 -15.05
N HIS A 51 8.54 11.83 -15.86
CA HIS A 51 7.68 12.57 -16.78
C HIS A 51 6.21 12.35 -16.42
N SER A 52 5.43 13.44 -16.40
CA SER A 52 3.97 13.35 -16.31
C SER A 52 3.40 12.92 -17.66
N VAL A 53 2.67 11.81 -17.66
CA VAL A 53 2.05 11.22 -18.85
C VAL A 53 0.65 11.79 -19.04
N VAL A 54 -0.18 11.70 -17.99
CA VAL A 54 -1.53 12.25 -17.95
C VAL A 54 -1.82 12.77 -16.55
N SER A 55 -2.44 13.95 -16.46
CA SER A 55 -2.85 14.60 -15.22
C SER A 55 -4.30 15.05 -15.35
N LYS A 56 -5.20 14.49 -14.55
CA LYS A 56 -6.64 14.75 -14.61
C LYS A 56 -7.17 15.15 -13.25
N GLU A 57 -7.86 16.29 -13.20
CA GLU A 57 -8.63 16.69 -12.02
C GLU A 57 -9.88 15.82 -11.92
N VAL A 58 -10.09 15.20 -10.75
CA VAL A 58 -11.22 14.29 -10.49
C VAL A 58 -12.40 15.03 -9.83
N CYS A 59 -12.21 16.30 -9.46
CA CYS A 59 -13.22 17.15 -8.81
C CYS A 59 -13.80 16.55 -7.52
N GLY A 60 -12.98 15.82 -6.76
CA GLY A 60 -13.31 15.23 -5.46
C GLY A 60 -12.01 14.92 -4.70
N LEU A 61 -12.13 14.44 -3.47
CA LEU A 61 -10.96 14.06 -2.67
C LEU A 61 -10.66 12.57 -2.85
N ILE A 62 -9.49 12.26 -3.40
CA ILE A 62 -8.98 10.90 -3.49
C ILE A 62 -8.49 10.48 -2.09
N ARG A 63 -9.04 9.39 -1.56
CA ARG A 63 -8.76 8.89 -0.20
C ARG A 63 -8.03 7.55 -0.22
N SER A 64 -8.27 6.74 -1.25
CA SER A 64 -7.59 5.45 -1.44
C SER A 64 -7.44 5.15 -2.93
N ILE A 65 -6.28 4.60 -3.30
CA ILE A 65 -5.96 4.16 -4.66
C ILE A 65 -5.27 2.80 -4.56
N GLN A 66 -5.72 1.82 -5.35
CA GLN A 66 -5.04 0.53 -5.47
C GLN A 66 -5.01 0.06 -6.94
N PRO A 67 -3.88 -0.47 -7.42
CA PRO A 67 -3.85 -1.18 -8.69
C PRO A 67 -4.49 -2.56 -8.53
N VAL A 68 -5.20 -3.02 -9.56
CA VAL A 68 -5.73 -4.39 -9.62
C VAL A 68 -5.48 -5.03 -10.97
N ARG A 69 -4.97 -6.27 -10.95
CA ARG A 69 -4.73 -7.08 -12.14
C ARG A 69 -5.60 -8.31 -12.13
N LEU A 70 -6.49 -8.43 -13.11
CA LEU A 70 -7.25 -9.68 -13.30
C LEU A 70 -6.31 -10.82 -13.67
N THR A 71 -6.65 -12.03 -13.25
CA THR A 71 -5.89 -13.24 -13.59
C THR A 71 -5.75 -13.39 -15.11
N GLY A 72 -4.51 -13.52 -15.58
CA GLY A 72 -4.17 -13.61 -17.01
C GLY A 72 -4.12 -12.28 -17.77
N SER A 73 -4.45 -11.14 -17.14
CA SER A 73 -4.28 -9.81 -17.74
C SER A 73 -2.80 -9.37 -17.71
N THR A 74 -2.40 -8.57 -18.69
CA THR A 74 -1.09 -7.89 -18.71
C THR A 74 -1.16 -6.45 -18.20
N LYS A 75 -2.37 -5.91 -18.01
CA LYS A 75 -2.65 -4.51 -17.68
C LYS A 75 -3.27 -4.38 -16.30
N ASP A 76 -2.82 -3.37 -15.57
CA ASP A 76 -3.38 -2.99 -14.27
C ASP A 76 -4.50 -1.97 -14.45
N TYR A 77 -5.66 -2.27 -13.85
CA TYR A 77 -6.73 -1.30 -13.63
C TYR A 77 -6.43 -0.50 -12.37
N ILE A 78 -7.13 0.62 -12.24
CA ILE A 78 -6.97 1.58 -11.14
C ILE A 78 -8.28 1.63 -10.37
N VAL A 79 -8.26 1.20 -9.11
CA VAL A 79 -9.40 1.33 -8.21
C VAL A 79 -9.24 2.61 -7.41
N VAL A 80 -10.27 3.46 -7.39
CA VAL A 80 -10.27 4.74 -6.68
C VAL A 80 -11.42 4.78 -5.67
N GLY A 81 -11.06 4.99 -4.41
CA GLY A 81 -11.96 5.37 -3.33
C GLY A 81 -11.87 6.88 -3.10
N ALA A 82 -13.00 7.55 -3.23
CA ALA A 82 -13.10 9.01 -3.11
C ALA A 82 -14.19 9.41 -2.11
N ASP A 83 -14.40 10.70 -1.94
CA ASP A 83 -15.48 11.28 -1.13
C ASP A 83 -16.87 11.24 -1.80
N SER A 84 -17.04 10.54 -2.92
CA SER A 84 -18.30 10.55 -3.68
C SER A 84 -19.38 9.58 -3.16
N GLY A 85 -19.03 8.63 -2.28
CA GLY A 85 -19.90 7.50 -1.93
C GLY A 85 -19.99 6.43 -3.03
N ARG A 86 -19.00 6.41 -3.93
CA ARG A 86 -18.89 5.48 -5.06
C ARG A 86 -17.48 4.89 -5.14
N ILE A 87 -17.39 3.64 -5.60
CA ILE A 87 -16.14 2.99 -5.98
C ILE A 87 -16.01 3.10 -7.50
N THR A 88 -14.85 3.54 -7.98
CA THR A 88 -14.62 3.73 -9.41
C THR A 88 -13.44 2.89 -9.86
N ILE A 89 -13.61 2.15 -10.95
CA ILE A 89 -12.53 1.41 -11.61
C ILE A 89 -12.22 2.11 -12.93
N LEU A 90 -10.97 2.54 -13.07
CA LEU A 90 -10.44 3.24 -14.23
C LEU A 90 -9.45 2.35 -14.98
N GLU A 91 -9.32 2.60 -16.27
CA GLU A 91 -8.29 2.05 -17.13
C GLU A 91 -7.56 3.20 -17.83
N TYR A 92 -6.23 3.19 -17.83
CA TYR A 92 -5.47 4.17 -18.61
C TYR A 92 -5.43 3.75 -20.08
N ASN A 93 -5.85 4.62 -21.00
CA ASN A 93 -5.79 4.38 -22.44
C ASN A 93 -4.62 5.15 -23.07
N PRO A 94 -3.51 4.48 -23.45
CA PRO A 94 -2.33 5.15 -23.99
C PRO A 94 -2.57 5.82 -25.35
N ALA A 95 -3.49 5.30 -26.17
CA ALA A 95 -3.77 5.83 -27.51
C ALA A 95 -4.53 7.17 -27.43
N LYS A 96 -5.42 7.30 -26.46
CA LYS A 96 -6.19 8.55 -26.22
C LYS A 96 -5.55 9.45 -25.16
N ASN A 97 -4.56 8.96 -24.42
CA ASN A 97 -3.96 9.61 -23.26
C ASN A 97 -4.99 10.08 -22.21
N VAL A 98 -5.94 9.21 -21.85
CA VAL A 98 -7.00 9.50 -20.87
C VAL A 98 -7.21 8.32 -19.91
N PHE A 99 -7.75 8.62 -18.73
CA PHE A 99 -8.34 7.60 -17.86
C PHE A 99 -9.78 7.34 -18.31
N GLU A 100 -10.04 6.14 -18.82
CA GLU A 100 -11.38 5.68 -19.16
C GLU A 100 -12.03 5.07 -17.92
N LYS A 101 -13.25 5.50 -17.62
CA LYS A 101 -14.02 4.97 -16.50
C LYS A 101 -14.72 3.69 -16.94
N ILE A 102 -14.27 2.56 -16.40
CA ILE A 102 -14.78 1.24 -16.76
C ILE A 102 -16.02 0.90 -15.94
N HIS A 103 -15.93 1.09 -14.61
CA HIS A 103 -17.05 0.86 -13.69
C HIS A 103 -17.17 1.96 -12.66
N GLN A 104 -18.40 2.18 -12.19
CA GLN A 104 -18.69 3.12 -11.12
C GLN A 104 -19.93 2.67 -10.34
N GLU A 105 -19.70 2.03 -9.19
CA GLU A 105 -20.77 1.53 -8.33
C GLU A 105 -21.05 2.49 -7.18
N THR A 106 -22.33 2.70 -6.88
CA THR A 106 -22.78 3.60 -5.80
C THR A 106 -23.16 2.78 -4.57
N PHE A 107 -22.58 3.11 -3.42
CA PHE A 107 -22.85 2.41 -2.17
C PHE A 107 -23.22 3.32 -1.01
N GLY A 108 -23.02 4.64 -1.13
CA GLY A 108 -23.23 5.55 0.00
C GLY A 108 -23.41 7.00 -0.40
N LYS A 109 -23.45 7.86 0.63
CA LYS A 109 -23.58 9.31 0.48
C LYS A 109 -22.21 9.95 0.28
N SER A 110 -22.17 11.09 -0.41
CA SER A 110 -20.96 11.89 -0.58
C SER A 110 -20.48 12.57 0.72
N GLY A 111 -19.19 12.92 0.75
CA GLY A 111 -18.42 13.50 1.84
C GLY A 111 -17.44 12.50 2.48
N CYS A 112 -16.42 13.04 3.15
CA CYS A 112 -15.51 12.29 4.01
C CYS A 112 -16.22 11.89 5.31
N ARG A 113 -17.15 10.94 5.24
CA ARG A 113 -17.95 10.49 6.39
C ARG A 113 -17.24 9.40 7.17
N ARG A 114 -17.52 9.35 8.47
CA ARG A 114 -16.98 8.35 9.42
C ARG A 114 -17.35 6.92 9.05
N ILE A 115 -18.62 6.68 8.74
CA ILE A 115 -19.16 5.33 8.45
C ILE A 115 -19.38 5.03 6.97
N VAL A 116 -19.04 5.92 6.04
CA VAL A 116 -19.17 5.63 4.59
C VAL A 116 -17.82 5.20 4.02
N PRO A 117 -17.73 4.04 3.34
CA PRO A 117 -16.47 3.53 2.81
C PRO A 117 -15.77 4.47 1.83
N GLY A 118 -14.45 4.38 1.79
CA GLY A 118 -13.60 5.18 0.90
C GLY A 118 -12.23 5.52 1.49
N GLN A 119 -12.07 5.41 2.82
CA GLN A 119 -10.81 5.68 3.49
C GLN A 119 -9.78 4.57 3.23
N TYR A 120 -10.18 3.32 3.45
CA TYR A 120 -9.32 2.16 3.34
C TYR A 120 -9.69 1.32 2.12
N MET A 121 -8.70 0.72 1.48
CA MET A 121 -8.91 -0.12 0.32
C MET A 121 -7.85 -1.22 0.26
N ALA A 122 -8.32 -2.45 0.10
CA ALA A 122 -7.49 -3.62 -0.10
C ALA A 122 -7.95 -4.39 -1.33
N VAL A 123 -7.00 -5.05 -1.98
CA VAL A 123 -7.23 -5.82 -3.20
C VAL A 123 -6.59 -7.18 -3.05
N ASP A 124 -7.34 -8.23 -3.36
CA ASP A 124 -6.83 -9.60 -3.49
C ASP A 124 -5.69 -9.63 -4.51
N PRO A 125 -4.49 -10.15 -4.17
CA PRO A 125 -3.34 -10.13 -5.06
C PRO A 125 -3.53 -10.80 -6.43
N LYS A 126 -4.53 -11.70 -6.57
CA LYS A 126 -4.89 -12.32 -7.86
C LYS A 126 -5.99 -11.57 -8.61
N GLY A 127 -6.43 -10.43 -8.07
CA GLY A 127 -7.42 -9.52 -8.65
C GLY A 127 -8.83 -10.07 -8.69
N ARG A 128 -9.20 -10.94 -7.74
CA ARG A 128 -10.53 -11.58 -7.68
C ARG A 128 -11.54 -10.78 -6.86
N ALA A 129 -11.07 -9.98 -5.91
CA ALA A 129 -11.92 -9.21 -5.03
C ALA A 129 -11.26 -7.91 -4.55
N ILE A 130 -12.09 -6.93 -4.24
CA ILE A 130 -11.70 -5.65 -3.64
C ILE A 130 -12.52 -5.47 -2.36
N MET A 131 -11.85 -5.08 -1.28
CA MET A 131 -12.51 -4.61 -0.06
C MET A 131 -12.32 -3.10 0.08
N ILE A 132 -13.42 -2.38 0.31
CA ILE A 132 -13.41 -0.94 0.61
C ILE A 132 -14.00 -0.71 2.00
N GLY A 133 -13.27 0.05 2.82
CA GLY A 133 -13.58 0.26 4.23
C GLY A 133 -13.82 1.73 4.58
N ALA A 134 -14.72 1.96 5.52
CA ALA A 134 -14.86 3.22 6.25
C ALA A 134 -13.93 3.23 7.48
N VAL A 135 -13.84 4.37 8.16
CA VAL A 135 -13.09 4.47 9.43
C VAL A 135 -13.78 3.69 10.53
N GLU A 136 -15.10 3.57 10.46
CA GLU A 136 -15.88 2.80 11.40
C GLU A 136 -16.96 1.99 10.68
N LYS A 137 -17.28 0.83 11.23
CA LYS A 137 -18.47 0.02 10.95
C LYS A 137 -18.54 -0.62 9.57
N GLN A 138 -18.63 0.18 8.51
CA GLN A 138 -18.95 -0.30 7.18
C GLN A 138 -17.69 -0.76 6.43
N LYS A 139 -17.74 -2.01 5.99
CA LYS A 139 -16.82 -2.64 5.03
C LYS A 139 -17.65 -3.31 3.95
N LEU A 140 -17.27 -3.13 2.69
CA LEU A 140 -17.92 -3.73 1.52
C LEU A 140 -16.89 -4.47 0.67
N VAL A 141 -17.28 -5.63 0.16
CA VAL A 141 -16.44 -6.46 -0.72
C VAL A 141 -17.10 -6.59 -2.08
N TYR A 142 -16.34 -6.36 -3.13
CA TYR A 142 -16.76 -6.52 -4.52
C TYR A 142 -15.96 -7.64 -5.17
N ILE A 143 -16.65 -8.55 -5.85
CA ILE A 143 -16.02 -9.59 -6.66
C ILE A 143 -15.75 -9.04 -8.05
N LEU A 144 -14.55 -9.29 -8.55
CA LEU A 144 -14.14 -8.94 -9.90
C LEU A 144 -14.10 -10.19 -10.77
N ASN A 145 -14.72 -10.10 -11.93
CA ASN A 145 -14.71 -11.15 -12.93
C ASN A 145 -14.43 -10.58 -14.32
N ARG A 146 -14.23 -11.47 -15.29
CA ARG A 146 -14.15 -11.13 -16.71
C ARG A 146 -15.30 -11.75 -17.48
N ASP A 147 -15.91 -10.99 -18.37
CA ASP A 147 -16.90 -11.53 -19.30
C ASP A 147 -16.23 -12.32 -20.45
N ALA A 148 -17.05 -12.91 -21.34
CA ALA A 148 -16.55 -13.64 -22.51
C ALA A 148 -15.73 -12.77 -23.49
N ALA A 149 -15.89 -11.43 -23.43
CA ALA A 149 -15.13 -10.47 -24.21
C ALA A 149 -13.90 -9.93 -23.45
N ALA A 150 -13.50 -10.59 -22.35
CA ALA A 150 -12.39 -10.21 -21.48
C ALA A 150 -12.50 -8.82 -20.84
N ARG A 151 -13.71 -8.26 -20.76
CA ARG A 151 -13.97 -6.99 -20.06
C ARG A 151 -14.16 -7.25 -18.57
N LEU A 152 -13.64 -6.34 -17.75
CA LEU A 152 -13.83 -6.37 -16.31
C LEU A 152 -15.32 -6.22 -15.99
N THR A 153 -15.80 -7.01 -15.04
CA THR A 153 -17.16 -6.96 -14.47
C THR A 153 -17.05 -6.92 -12.95
N ILE A 154 -17.98 -6.25 -12.30
CA ILE A 154 -18.04 -6.08 -10.85
C ILE A 154 -19.37 -6.63 -10.32
N SER A 155 -19.34 -7.34 -9.19
CA SER A 155 -20.55 -7.85 -8.54
C SER A 155 -21.28 -6.78 -7.74
N SER A 156 -22.48 -7.11 -7.25
CA SER A 156 -23.08 -6.38 -6.13
C SER A 156 -22.18 -6.47 -4.89
N PRO A 157 -22.20 -5.46 -4.01
CA PRO A 157 -21.37 -5.46 -2.81
C PRO A 157 -21.86 -6.50 -1.80
N LEU A 158 -20.91 -7.20 -1.19
CA LEU A 158 -21.11 -8.05 -0.02
C LEU A 158 -20.75 -7.27 1.24
N GLU A 159 -21.60 -7.33 2.25
CA GLU A 159 -21.44 -6.56 3.48
C GLU A 159 -20.59 -7.33 4.50
N ALA A 160 -19.63 -6.65 5.11
CA ALA A 160 -18.82 -7.14 6.22
C ALA A 160 -18.87 -6.16 7.41
N HIS A 161 -20.09 -5.71 7.75
CA HIS A 161 -20.30 -4.65 8.73
C HIS A 161 -20.12 -5.16 10.17
N LYS A 162 -19.50 -4.34 11.03
CA LYS A 162 -19.42 -4.60 12.47
C LYS A 162 -19.58 -3.29 13.23
N ALA A 163 -20.67 -3.14 13.98
CA ALA A 163 -20.94 -1.93 14.75
C ALA A 163 -19.87 -1.69 15.83
N HIS A 164 -19.69 -0.42 16.23
CA HIS A 164 -18.77 0.00 17.29
C HIS A 164 -17.30 -0.39 17.06
N THR A 165 -16.91 -0.59 15.80
CA THR A 165 -15.55 -1.00 15.45
C THR A 165 -14.87 0.05 14.58
N LEU A 166 -13.77 0.59 15.11
CA LEU A 166 -12.83 1.43 14.37
C LEU A 166 -11.90 0.55 13.55
N VAL A 167 -11.50 1.03 12.37
CA VAL A 167 -10.54 0.37 11.49
C VAL A 167 -9.33 1.28 11.33
N TYR A 168 -8.14 0.73 11.58
CA TYR A 168 -6.86 1.46 11.48
C TYR A 168 -6.18 1.25 10.13
N ASP A 169 -6.22 0.02 9.61
CA ASP A 169 -5.69 -0.34 8.29
C ASP A 169 -6.37 -1.61 7.74
N ILE A 170 -6.34 -1.80 6.42
CA ILE A 170 -6.86 -2.98 5.72
C ILE A 170 -5.88 -3.42 4.63
N VAL A 171 -5.50 -4.70 4.63
CA VAL A 171 -4.66 -5.28 3.59
C VAL A 171 -5.24 -6.59 3.04
N GLY A 172 -5.05 -6.86 1.75
CA GLY A 172 -5.39 -8.14 1.13
C GLY A 172 -4.26 -9.13 1.34
N VAL A 173 -4.59 -10.33 1.85
CA VAL A 173 -3.62 -11.40 2.13
C VAL A 173 -3.40 -12.23 0.85
N ASP A 174 -2.15 -12.55 0.53
CA ASP A 174 -1.83 -13.37 -0.65
C ASP A 174 -1.99 -14.86 -0.32
N VAL A 175 -3.20 -15.37 -0.45
CA VAL A 175 -3.52 -16.79 -0.16
C VAL A 175 -3.42 -17.67 -1.42
N GLY A 176 -2.67 -17.25 -2.44
CA GLY A 176 -2.62 -17.97 -3.70
C GLY A 176 -3.98 -17.96 -4.40
N PHE A 177 -4.59 -19.13 -4.60
CA PHE A 177 -5.91 -19.27 -5.23
C PHE A 177 -7.00 -19.76 -4.27
N GLU A 178 -6.70 -19.86 -2.97
CA GLU A 178 -7.71 -20.08 -1.93
C GLU A 178 -8.68 -18.89 -1.82
N ASN A 179 -9.75 -19.05 -1.07
CA ASN A 179 -10.75 -18.01 -0.84
C ASN A 179 -10.08 -16.67 -0.43
N PRO A 180 -10.33 -15.54 -1.15
CA PRO A 180 -9.69 -14.27 -0.86
C PRO A 180 -9.85 -13.85 0.60
N MET A 181 -8.77 -13.33 1.19
CA MET A 181 -8.78 -12.93 2.59
C MET A 181 -8.28 -11.50 2.77
N PHE A 182 -8.89 -10.79 3.72
CA PHE A 182 -8.56 -9.42 4.06
C PHE A 182 -8.27 -9.32 5.56
N ALA A 183 -7.10 -8.81 5.91
CA ALA A 183 -6.70 -8.55 7.28
C ALA A 183 -6.98 -7.08 7.62
N CYS A 184 -7.56 -6.83 8.78
CA CYS A 184 -7.90 -5.51 9.29
C CYS A 184 -7.35 -5.33 10.71
N LEU A 185 -6.83 -4.14 11.00
CA LEU A 185 -6.59 -3.69 12.38
C LEU A 185 -7.86 -3.03 12.90
N GLU A 186 -8.46 -3.61 13.93
CA GLU A 186 -9.76 -3.21 14.46
C GLU A 186 -9.71 -2.89 15.95
N LEU A 187 -10.53 -1.93 16.42
CA LEU A 187 -10.71 -1.65 17.84
C LEU A 187 -12.20 -1.52 18.13
N ASP A 188 -12.72 -2.34 19.04
CA ASP A 188 -14.09 -2.24 19.53
C ASP A 188 -14.14 -1.24 20.69
N TYR A 189 -15.03 -0.25 20.60
CA TYR A 189 -15.18 0.80 21.62
C TYR A 189 -16.53 0.73 22.34
N GLU A 190 -17.35 -0.30 22.11
CA GLU A 190 -18.67 -0.44 22.74
C GLU A 190 -18.59 -0.43 24.27
N GLU A 191 -17.64 -1.16 24.87
CA GLU A 191 -17.47 -1.18 26.32
C GLU A 191 -16.97 0.16 26.87
N ALA A 192 -16.10 0.85 26.14
CA ALA A 192 -15.53 2.13 26.56
C ALA A 192 -16.59 3.25 26.61
N ASP A 193 -17.53 3.27 25.66
CA ASP A 193 -18.62 4.25 25.64
C ASP A 193 -19.61 4.07 26.81
N ASN A 194 -19.70 2.84 27.34
CA ASN A 194 -20.63 2.49 28.42
C ASN A 194 -19.98 2.52 29.81
N ASP A 195 -18.71 2.93 29.92
CA ASP A 195 -17.96 2.95 31.18
C ASP A 195 -17.59 4.40 31.60
N PRO A 196 -18.33 5.00 32.57
CA PRO A 196 -18.02 6.33 33.07
C PRO A 196 -16.68 6.45 33.81
N THR A 197 -16.06 5.32 34.22
CA THR A 197 -14.78 5.34 34.95
C THR A 197 -13.58 5.56 34.03
N GLY A 198 -13.72 5.20 32.74
CA GLY A 198 -12.65 5.26 31.75
C GLY A 198 -11.66 4.09 31.83
N GLU A 199 -11.84 3.13 32.73
CA GLU A 199 -10.99 1.95 32.85
C GLU A 199 -11.07 1.08 31.59
N LYS A 200 -12.26 0.90 31.03
CA LYS A 200 -12.48 0.12 29.79
C LYS A 200 -11.78 0.72 28.59
N ALA A 201 -11.71 2.05 28.51
CA ALA A 201 -10.98 2.73 27.44
C ALA A 201 -9.47 2.50 27.54
N GLN A 202 -8.91 2.39 28.75
CA GLN A 202 -7.48 2.18 28.98
C GLN A 202 -7.03 0.76 28.68
N ILE A 203 -7.89 -0.25 28.90
CA ILE A 203 -7.56 -1.66 28.64
C ILE A 203 -7.99 -2.13 27.24
N ALA A 204 -8.61 -1.25 26.44
CA ALA A 204 -9.08 -1.61 25.10
C ALA A 204 -7.89 -1.97 24.20
N GLN A 205 -7.91 -3.19 23.64
CA GLN A 205 -6.83 -3.71 22.80
C GLN A 205 -7.24 -3.75 21.33
N GLN A 206 -6.29 -3.41 20.47
CA GLN A 206 -6.46 -3.62 19.03
C GLN A 206 -6.52 -5.11 18.71
N MET A 207 -7.37 -5.46 17.76
CA MET A 207 -7.59 -6.81 17.28
C MET A 207 -7.13 -6.91 15.83
N LEU A 208 -6.32 -7.92 15.53
CA LEU A 208 -6.05 -8.32 14.16
C LEU A 208 -7.16 -9.27 13.70
N THR A 209 -7.98 -8.82 12.75
CA THR A 209 -9.16 -9.56 12.27
C THR A 209 -9.03 -9.93 10.81
N PHE A 210 -9.34 -11.20 10.49
CA PHE A 210 -9.33 -11.71 9.12
C PHE A 210 -10.75 -11.97 8.62
N TYR A 211 -11.08 -11.37 7.49
CA TYR A 211 -12.32 -11.57 6.75
C TYR A 211 -12.05 -12.47 5.54
N GLU A 212 -12.75 -13.59 5.44
CA GLU A 212 -12.69 -14.50 4.31
C GLU A 212 -13.90 -14.29 3.41
N LEU A 213 -13.65 -14.17 2.11
CA LEU A 213 -14.67 -14.18 1.09
C LEU A 213 -14.84 -15.59 0.56
N ASP A 214 -15.94 -16.24 0.91
CA ASP A 214 -16.31 -17.53 0.34
C ASP A 214 -16.91 -17.32 -1.06
N LEU A 215 -16.16 -17.68 -2.10
CA LEU A 215 -16.59 -17.52 -3.49
C LEU A 215 -17.72 -18.49 -3.88
N GLY A 216 -17.85 -19.64 -3.19
CA GLY A 216 -18.89 -20.62 -3.46
C GLY A 216 -20.22 -20.23 -2.82
N LEU A 217 -20.18 -19.77 -1.57
CA LEU A 217 -21.35 -19.34 -0.81
C LEU A 217 -21.69 -17.85 -1.01
N ASN A 218 -20.83 -17.09 -1.69
CA ASN A 218 -21.01 -15.68 -2.02
C ASN A 218 -21.33 -14.80 -0.80
N HIS A 219 -20.59 -14.98 0.30
CA HIS A 219 -20.68 -14.16 1.50
C HIS A 219 -19.30 -13.94 2.11
N VAL A 220 -19.19 -12.91 2.96
CA VAL A 220 -17.97 -12.60 3.70
C VAL A 220 -18.17 -12.99 5.15
N VAL A 221 -17.23 -13.75 5.71
CA VAL A 221 -17.26 -14.18 7.11
C VAL A 221 -16.02 -13.67 7.84
N ARG A 222 -16.21 -13.25 9.10
CA ARG A 222 -15.10 -12.96 10.01
C ARG A 222 -14.55 -14.28 10.53
N LYS A 223 -13.44 -14.73 9.96
CA LYS A 223 -12.88 -16.07 10.17
C LYS A 223 -12.06 -16.16 11.45
N TYR A 224 -11.16 -15.20 11.64
CA TYR A 224 -10.26 -15.14 12.79
C TYR A 224 -10.21 -13.73 13.38
N SER A 225 -9.99 -13.65 14.68
CA SER A 225 -9.75 -12.39 15.36
C SER A 225 -8.90 -12.65 16.60
N GLU A 226 -7.77 -11.97 16.68
CA GLU A 226 -6.81 -12.16 17.76
C GLU A 226 -6.36 -10.80 18.30
N PRO A 227 -6.22 -10.65 19.63
CA PRO A 227 -5.74 -9.42 20.22
C PRO A 227 -4.26 -9.20 19.90
N LEU A 228 -3.88 -7.95 19.70
CA LEU A 228 -2.49 -7.49 19.66
C LEU A 228 -2.09 -7.02 21.06
N GLU A 229 -0.86 -7.33 21.44
CA GLU A 229 -0.31 -6.86 22.72
C GLU A 229 -0.07 -5.35 22.72
N ASP A 230 0.47 -4.82 21.63
CA ASP A 230 0.75 -3.41 21.44
C ASP A 230 0.01 -2.84 20.23
N THR A 231 -0.08 -1.51 20.18
CA THR A 231 -0.74 -0.83 19.08
C THR A 231 0.06 -0.93 17.78
N ALA A 232 -0.68 -1.10 16.68
CA ALA A 232 -0.15 -1.15 15.33
C ALA A 232 -0.79 -0.10 14.45
N ASN A 233 -0.03 0.38 13.46
CA ASN A 233 -0.47 1.46 12.57
C ASN A 233 -0.54 1.06 11.09
N LEU A 234 0.19 0.01 10.67
CA LEU A 234 0.31 -0.40 9.27
C LEU A 234 0.37 -1.92 9.14
N LEU A 235 -0.34 -2.47 8.14
CA LEU A 235 -0.24 -3.86 7.71
C LEU A 235 0.47 -3.96 6.36
N ILE A 236 1.31 -4.97 6.20
CA ILE A 236 2.04 -5.24 4.95
C ILE A 236 1.74 -6.67 4.51
N ARG A 237 1.26 -6.81 3.27
CA ARG A 237 1.03 -8.13 2.68
C ARG A 237 2.35 -8.85 2.45
N VAL A 238 2.43 -10.11 2.86
CA VAL A 238 3.53 -10.99 2.50
C VAL A 238 3.12 -11.81 1.28
N PRO A 239 3.96 -11.90 0.22
CA PRO A 239 3.68 -12.75 -0.93
C PRO A 239 3.43 -14.20 -0.51
N GLY A 240 2.47 -14.85 -1.18
CA GLY A 240 2.04 -16.20 -0.83
C GLY A 240 1.81 -17.12 -2.02
N GLY A 241 1.35 -18.34 -1.73
CA GLY A 241 1.22 -19.41 -2.72
C GLY A 241 2.60 -19.85 -3.23
N SER A 242 2.80 -19.90 -4.54
CA SER A 242 4.08 -20.31 -5.13
C SER A 242 5.23 -19.31 -4.94
N ASP A 243 4.94 -18.12 -4.39
CA ASP A 243 5.86 -16.99 -4.35
C ASP A 243 6.36 -16.64 -2.95
N GLY A 244 5.87 -17.32 -1.91
CA GLY A 244 6.24 -17.05 -0.52
C GLY A 244 5.28 -17.68 0.48
N PRO A 245 5.50 -17.45 1.78
CA PRO A 245 4.79 -18.14 2.88
C PRO A 245 3.38 -17.59 3.15
N SER A 246 2.93 -16.53 2.47
CA SER A 246 1.71 -15.78 2.83
C SER A 246 1.82 -15.09 4.21
N GLY A 247 0.69 -14.66 4.74
CA GLY A 247 0.58 -13.94 6.00
C GLY A 247 0.76 -12.43 5.84
N ILE A 248 0.98 -11.77 6.97
CA ILE A 248 1.10 -10.32 7.07
C ILE A 248 2.23 -9.92 8.02
N LEU A 249 2.86 -8.78 7.74
CA LEU A 249 3.65 -8.06 8.72
C LEU A 249 2.78 -6.98 9.34
N VAL A 250 2.77 -6.94 10.66
CA VAL A 250 2.09 -5.95 11.49
C VAL A 250 3.17 -5.00 12.01
N CYS A 251 3.08 -3.72 11.66
CA CYS A 251 3.97 -2.69 12.17
C CYS A 251 3.42 -2.20 13.51
N CYS A 252 4.00 -2.73 14.60
CA CYS A 252 3.68 -2.32 15.96
C CYS A 252 4.64 -1.23 16.43
N GLU A 253 4.30 -0.60 17.55
CA GLU A 253 5.18 0.32 18.25
C GLU A 253 6.49 -0.36 18.68
N ASN A 254 7.63 0.11 18.18
CA ASN A 254 8.98 -0.42 18.40
C ASN A 254 9.31 -1.82 17.84
N TYR A 255 8.40 -2.55 17.18
CA TYR A 255 8.72 -3.86 16.58
C TYR A 255 7.86 -4.21 15.36
N LEU A 256 8.37 -5.12 14.53
CA LEU A 256 7.60 -5.83 13.52
C LEU A 256 7.13 -7.16 14.07
N LEU A 257 5.86 -7.49 13.82
CA LEU A 257 5.29 -8.80 14.09
C LEU A 257 4.93 -9.46 12.76
N TYR A 258 5.46 -10.65 12.49
CA TYR A 258 4.97 -11.51 11.41
C TYR A 258 3.91 -12.45 11.97
N LYS A 259 2.76 -12.49 11.29
CA LYS A 259 1.62 -13.31 11.67
C LYS A 259 1.02 -13.98 10.44
N ASN A 260 0.77 -15.28 10.55
CA ASN A 260 0.17 -16.09 9.49
C ASN A 260 -0.84 -17.08 10.08
N PHE A 261 -1.61 -17.75 9.23
CA PHE A 261 -2.57 -18.76 9.66
C PHE A 261 -1.90 -20.08 10.03
N GLY A 262 -2.66 -20.90 10.76
CA GLY A 262 -2.27 -22.26 11.12
C GLY A 262 -1.27 -22.29 12.26
N ASP A 263 -0.31 -23.20 12.17
CA ASP A 263 0.67 -23.47 13.23
C ASP A 263 1.89 -22.55 13.18
N GLN A 264 1.86 -21.47 12.37
CA GLN A 264 2.95 -20.50 12.30
C GLN A 264 3.06 -19.73 13.64
N PRO A 265 4.21 -19.79 14.33
CA PRO A 265 4.42 -18.99 15.53
C PRO A 265 4.54 -17.50 15.19
N ASP A 266 4.05 -16.67 16.10
CA ASP A 266 4.22 -15.22 16.06
C ASP A 266 5.71 -14.87 16.18
N LEU A 267 6.27 -14.22 15.16
CA LEU A 267 7.68 -13.78 15.15
C LEU A 267 7.76 -12.28 15.34
N ARG A 268 8.61 -11.84 16.27
CA ARG A 268 8.84 -10.42 16.54
C ARG A 268 10.27 -10.01 16.24
N CYS A 269 10.43 -8.81 15.69
CA CYS A 269 11.73 -8.21 15.47
C CYS A 269 11.71 -6.72 15.85
N PRO A 270 12.51 -6.28 16.83
CA PRO A 270 12.52 -4.89 17.25
C PRO A 270 13.05 -3.97 16.15
N ILE A 271 12.54 -2.74 16.10
CA ILE A 271 13.00 -1.71 15.16
C ILE A 271 14.39 -1.22 15.61
N PRO A 272 15.42 -1.31 14.75
CA PRO A 272 16.75 -0.80 15.09
C PRO A 272 16.72 0.72 15.29
N ARG A 273 17.35 1.20 16.37
CA ARG A 273 17.51 2.63 16.66
C ARG A 273 18.88 3.15 16.22
N ARG A 274 18.94 4.44 15.90
CA ARG A 274 20.20 5.14 15.61
C ARG A 274 21.09 5.12 16.84
N LYS A 275 22.40 5.00 16.62
CA LYS A 275 23.38 5.10 17.71
C LYS A 275 23.45 6.55 18.17
N ASN A 276 23.33 6.79 19.48
CA ASN A 276 23.39 8.13 20.07
C ASN A 276 22.29 9.07 19.54
N ASP A 277 21.06 8.56 19.46
CA ASP A 277 19.91 9.38 19.08
C ASP A 277 19.74 10.57 20.03
N LEU A 278 19.40 11.73 19.47
CA LEU A 278 19.20 12.98 20.22
C LEU A 278 17.73 13.15 20.65
N ASP A 279 16.85 12.35 20.05
CA ASP A 279 15.44 12.28 20.46
C ASP A 279 15.32 11.71 21.89
N ASP A 280 14.18 11.99 22.51
CA ASP A 280 13.84 11.47 23.83
C ASP A 280 13.90 9.93 23.85
N ALA A 281 14.61 9.37 24.83
CA ALA A 281 14.77 7.93 24.97
C ALA A 281 13.44 7.22 25.24
N GLU A 282 12.47 7.91 25.86
CA GLU A 282 11.13 7.36 26.12
C GLU A 282 10.23 7.35 24.89
N ARG A 283 10.58 8.13 23.84
CA ARG A 283 9.81 8.16 22.61
C ARG A 283 9.94 6.83 21.87
N SER A 284 8.81 6.30 21.42
CA SER A 284 8.74 5.10 20.58
C SER A 284 9.01 5.39 19.11
N MET A 285 9.11 4.32 18.30
CA MET A 285 9.34 4.42 16.86
C MET A 285 8.30 3.60 16.09
N LEU A 286 7.77 4.19 15.02
CA LEU A 286 6.84 3.55 14.09
C LEU A 286 7.41 3.53 12.66
N PHE A 287 6.84 2.65 11.83
CA PHE A 287 7.00 2.72 10.38
C PHE A 287 5.88 3.54 9.77
N VAL A 288 6.21 4.49 8.90
CA VAL A 288 5.24 5.42 8.29
C VAL A 288 4.73 4.93 6.94
N CYS A 289 5.54 4.18 6.19
CA CYS A 289 5.16 3.62 4.90
C CYS A 289 6.00 2.39 4.57
N SER A 290 5.53 1.63 3.59
CA SER A 290 6.22 0.44 3.09
C SER A 290 6.15 0.33 1.57
N ALA A 291 7.10 -0.40 1.01
CA ALA A 291 7.04 -0.90 -0.35
C ALA A 291 7.44 -2.38 -0.39
N THR A 292 6.65 -3.17 -1.12
CA THR A 292 6.95 -4.58 -1.37
C THR A 292 7.58 -4.71 -2.75
N HIS A 293 8.77 -5.30 -2.82
CA HIS A 293 9.37 -5.68 -4.08
C HIS A 293 9.42 -7.19 -4.22
N LYS A 294 8.92 -7.67 -5.36
CA LYS A 294 8.85 -9.10 -5.67
C LYS A 294 9.48 -9.37 -7.03
N THR A 295 10.39 -10.34 -7.03
CA THR A 295 10.95 -10.95 -8.22
C THR A 295 10.48 -12.41 -8.29
N LYS A 296 10.90 -13.14 -9.33
CA LYS A 296 10.57 -14.56 -9.47
C LYS A 296 11.18 -15.45 -8.37
N HIS A 297 12.30 -15.04 -7.79
CA HIS A 297 13.10 -15.87 -6.88
C HIS A 297 13.15 -15.36 -5.45
N MET A 298 12.89 -14.07 -5.26
CA MET A 298 12.97 -13.43 -3.95
C MET A 298 11.98 -12.28 -3.86
N PHE A 299 11.58 -11.99 -2.64
CA PHE A 299 10.90 -10.75 -2.29
C PHE A 299 11.60 -10.11 -1.10
N PHE A 300 11.41 -8.81 -0.95
CA PHE A 300 11.82 -8.07 0.24
C PHE A 300 10.91 -6.86 0.39
N PHE A 301 10.98 -6.25 1.56
CA PHE A 301 10.24 -5.04 1.87
C PHE A 301 11.21 -3.91 2.16
N LEU A 302 10.85 -2.70 1.77
CA LEU A 302 11.46 -1.47 2.29
C LEU A 302 10.43 -0.81 3.19
N LEU A 303 10.78 -0.62 4.46
CA LEU A 303 9.94 0.05 5.44
C LEU A 303 10.66 1.33 5.89
N GLN A 304 9.92 2.43 5.97
CA GLN A 304 10.49 3.71 6.41
C GLN A 304 10.02 4.06 7.82
N THR A 305 10.93 4.47 8.69
CA THR A 305 10.59 4.98 10.03
C THR A 305 10.21 6.46 10.01
N GLU A 306 9.68 6.97 11.13
CA GLU A 306 9.38 8.40 11.33
C GLU A 306 10.60 9.33 11.13
N GLN A 307 11.82 8.83 11.34
CA GLN A 307 13.06 9.58 11.15
C GLN A 307 13.58 9.53 9.70
N GLY A 308 12.85 8.86 8.81
CA GLY A 308 13.19 8.72 7.39
C GLY A 308 14.12 7.54 7.06
N ASP A 309 14.44 6.70 8.05
CA ASP A 309 15.32 5.54 7.84
C ASP A 309 14.58 4.43 7.11
N LEU A 310 15.15 4.00 5.99
CA LEU A 310 14.72 2.85 5.22
C LEU A 310 15.40 1.60 5.75
N PHE A 311 14.60 0.60 6.08
CA PHE A 311 15.06 -0.72 6.42
C PHE A 311 14.65 -1.71 5.34
N LYS A 312 15.59 -2.52 4.88
CA LYS A 312 15.32 -3.71 4.09
C LYS A 312 14.93 -4.83 5.04
N VAL A 313 13.70 -5.32 4.90
CA VAL A 313 13.18 -6.45 5.66
C VAL A 313 13.06 -7.66 4.74
N THR A 314 13.58 -8.79 5.20
CA THR A 314 13.48 -10.09 4.52
C THR A 314 13.00 -11.15 5.50
N LEU A 315 12.24 -12.13 5.00
CA LEU A 315 11.78 -13.27 5.78
C LEU A 315 12.61 -14.49 5.37
N GLU A 316 13.14 -15.21 6.34
CA GLU A 316 13.72 -16.54 6.08
C GLU A 316 12.69 -17.59 6.44
N SER A 317 12.60 -18.59 5.57
CA SER A 317 11.62 -19.65 5.67
C SER A 317 12.34 -20.98 5.52
N GLU A 318 12.01 -21.91 6.39
CA GLU A 318 12.40 -23.31 6.29
C GLU A 318 11.13 -24.09 5.93
N GLU A 319 11.17 -24.77 4.79
CA GLU A 319 9.96 -25.36 4.17
C GLU A 319 8.90 -24.27 3.91
N ASP A 320 7.73 -24.36 4.55
CA ASP A 320 6.63 -23.40 4.45
C ASP A 320 6.45 -22.56 5.74
N VAL A 321 7.35 -22.70 6.72
CA VAL A 321 7.30 -21.99 8.00
C VAL A 321 8.35 -20.89 8.02
N VAL A 322 7.93 -19.67 8.36
CA VAL A 322 8.85 -18.55 8.55
C VAL A 322 9.55 -18.74 9.88
N THR A 323 10.88 -18.69 9.89
CA THR A 323 11.71 -18.91 11.07
C THR A 323 12.23 -17.60 11.65
N GLU A 324 12.52 -16.60 10.81
CA GLU A 324 13.07 -15.34 11.27
C GLU A 324 12.74 -14.14 10.37
N ILE A 325 12.70 -12.97 11.00
CA ILE A 325 12.59 -11.66 10.34
C ILE A 325 13.97 -11.00 10.40
N ARG A 326 14.58 -10.77 9.24
CA ARG A 326 15.85 -10.03 9.14
C ARG A 326 15.59 -8.58 8.76
N ILE A 327 15.94 -7.66 9.64
CA ILE A 327 15.89 -6.22 9.40
C ILE A 327 17.31 -5.69 9.22
N LYS A 328 17.56 -4.98 8.11
CA LYS A 328 18.85 -4.36 7.83
C LYS A 328 18.66 -2.92 7.38
N TYR A 329 19.41 -2.00 7.98
CA TYR A 329 19.44 -0.60 7.51
C TYR A 329 19.83 -0.55 6.03
N PHE A 330 19.05 0.21 5.26
CA PHE A 330 19.20 0.35 3.82
C PHE A 330 19.78 1.72 3.47
N ASP A 331 19.04 2.79 3.77
CA ASP A 331 19.46 4.19 3.56
C ASP A 331 18.54 5.15 4.35
N THR A 332 18.77 6.46 4.28
CA THR A 332 17.88 7.48 4.85
C THR A 332 17.40 8.42 3.75
N VAL A 333 16.09 8.64 3.68
CA VAL A 333 15.45 9.60 2.76
C VAL A 333 14.45 10.46 3.53
N ALA A 334 13.97 11.55 2.93
CA ALA A 334 12.88 12.32 3.53
C ALA A 334 11.66 11.42 3.80
N VAL A 335 10.96 11.69 4.90
CA VAL A 335 9.74 10.97 5.29
C VAL A 335 8.77 10.98 4.11
N ALA A 336 8.29 9.80 3.71
CA ALA A 336 7.47 9.61 2.52
C ALA A 336 6.06 9.13 2.89
N ALA A 337 5.07 9.70 2.21
CA ALA A 337 3.68 9.23 2.22
C ALA A 337 3.49 7.94 1.41
N GLY A 338 4.43 7.61 0.51
CA GLY A 338 4.41 6.38 -0.26
C GLY A 338 5.74 6.07 -0.93
N LEU A 339 6.07 4.78 -1.01
CA LEU A 339 7.27 4.27 -1.66
C LEU A 339 6.88 3.37 -2.83
N CYS A 340 7.62 3.44 -3.93
CA CYS A 340 7.42 2.58 -5.10
C CYS A 340 8.76 2.02 -5.58
N VAL A 341 8.94 0.69 -5.49
CA VAL A 341 10.14 0.00 -5.98
C VAL A 341 9.86 -0.60 -7.36
N LEU A 342 10.37 0.06 -8.40
CA LEU A 342 10.17 -0.34 -9.79
C LEU A 342 11.12 -1.50 -10.18
N ARG A 343 10.66 -2.35 -11.09
CA ARG A 343 11.43 -3.48 -11.67
C ARG A 343 12.68 -3.05 -12.42
N THR A 344 12.74 -1.81 -12.87
CA THR A 344 13.92 -1.22 -13.52
C THR A 344 15.01 -0.82 -12.52
N GLY A 345 14.83 -1.11 -11.22
CA GLY A 345 15.79 -0.78 -10.17
C GLY A 345 15.73 0.69 -9.77
N PHE A 346 14.55 1.31 -9.83
CA PHE A 346 14.32 2.67 -9.34
C PHE A 346 13.48 2.63 -8.07
N LEU A 347 13.84 3.49 -7.12
CA LEU A 347 13.04 3.81 -5.94
C LEU A 347 12.44 5.20 -6.13
N PHE A 348 11.11 5.28 -6.12
CA PHE A 348 10.39 6.54 -6.03
C PHE A 348 9.91 6.75 -4.60
N CYS A 349 10.29 7.88 -4.01
CA CYS A 349 9.85 8.30 -2.68
C CYS A 349 8.93 9.51 -2.83
N ALA A 350 7.67 9.31 -2.49
CA ALA A 350 6.69 10.37 -2.45
C ALA A 350 6.75 11.08 -1.10
N SER A 351 7.67 12.03 -0.92
CA SER A 351 7.86 12.78 0.33
C SER A 351 6.54 13.42 0.80
N GLU A 352 6.18 13.27 2.08
CA GLU A 352 4.96 13.86 2.64
C GLU A 352 4.94 15.39 2.50
N PHE A 353 6.11 16.01 2.66
CA PHE A 353 6.34 17.43 2.46
C PHE A 353 7.57 17.66 1.58
N GLY A 354 7.52 18.74 0.81
CA GLY A 354 8.64 19.16 -0.04
C GLY A 354 8.80 18.36 -1.33
N ASN A 355 10.05 18.25 -1.78
CA ASN A 355 10.38 17.69 -3.08
C ASN A 355 10.32 16.16 -3.06
N GLN A 356 9.90 15.61 -4.19
CA GLN A 356 9.79 14.17 -4.43
C GLN A 356 11.13 13.63 -4.94
N LEU A 357 11.48 12.39 -4.59
CA LEU A 357 12.76 11.78 -4.96
C LEU A 357 12.54 10.59 -5.91
N VAL A 358 13.34 10.52 -6.98
CA VAL A 358 13.53 9.31 -7.79
C VAL A 358 15.01 8.99 -7.76
N SER A 359 15.39 7.82 -7.28
CA SER A 359 16.78 7.37 -7.30
C SER A 359 16.91 6.01 -7.99
N LEU A 360 18.05 5.80 -8.65
CA LEU A 360 18.49 4.47 -9.03
C LEU A 360 18.89 3.72 -7.76
N SER A 361 18.36 2.53 -7.55
CA SER A 361 18.69 1.68 -6.41
C SER A 361 20.19 1.32 -6.37
N SER A 362 20.91 1.45 -7.48
CA SER A 362 22.36 1.24 -7.59
C SER A 362 23.22 2.44 -7.17
N HIS A 363 22.63 3.61 -6.91
CA HIS A 363 23.30 4.80 -6.37
C HIS A 363 23.15 4.92 -4.83
N LEU A 364 22.48 3.96 -4.22
CA LEU A 364 22.44 3.72 -2.77
C LEU A 364 23.66 2.86 -2.38
N PRO A 365 24.19 2.94 -1.15
CA PRO A 365 25.53 2.48 -0.80
C PRO A 365 25.83 1.00 -1.17
N PRO A 366 27.12 0.66 -1.40
CA PRO A 366 27.58 -0.49 -2.19
C PRO A 366 27.24 -1.91 -1.65
N LEU A 367 26.55 -2.04 -0.52
CA LEU A 367 26.22 -3.33 0.12
C LEU A 367 25.14 -4.16 -0.60
N PHE A 368 24.60 -3.69 -1.73
CA PHE A 368 23.50 -4.35 -2.46
C PHE A 368 23.82 -4.75 -3.91
N ARG A 369 25.08 -4.65 -4.36
CA ARG A 369 25.46 -5.04 -5.73
C ARG A 369 25.18 -6.51 -6.09
N VAL A 370 25.05 -7.40 -5.11
CA VAL A 370 25.03 -8.86 -5.37
C VAL A 370 23.63 -9.42 -5.69
N SER A 371 22.52 -8.70 -5.41
CA SER A 371 21.16 -9.23 -5.64
C SER A 371 20.35 -8.53 -6.75
N PHE A 372 20.71 -7.30 -7.13
CA PHE A 372 19.95 -6.56 -8.16
C PHE A 372 20.55 -6.60 -9.57
N LEU A 373 21.86 -6.81 -9.70
CA LEU A 373 22.58 -6.64 -10.96
C LEU A 373 22.78 -7.92 -11.78
N SER A 374 22.32 -9.09 -11.32
CA SER A 374 22.50 -10.35 -12.06
C SER A 374 21.68 -10.45 -13.36
N HIS A 375 20.78 -9.50 -13.64
CA HIS A 375 19.86 -9.58 -14.78
C HIS A 375 19.74 -8.32 -15.64
N LEU A 376 20.63 -7.33 -15.49
CA LEU A 376 20.67 -6.17 -16.40
C LEU A 376 21.89 -6.24 -17.32
N PRO A 377 21.74 -5.97 -18.63
CA PRO A 377 22.90 -5.86 -19.52
C PRO A 377 23.79 -4.69 -19.07
N PRO A 378 25.12 -4.78 -19.24
CA PRO A 378 26.03 -3.74 -18.80
C PRO A 378 25.79 -2.47 -19.62
N PHE A 379 25.22 -1.43 -19.02
CA PHE A 379 25.21 -0.09 -19.59
C PHE A 379 26.56 0.60 -19.33
N PRO A 380 27.10 1.36 -20.31
CA PRO A 380 28.39 2.00 -20.17
C PRO A 380 28.33 3.14 -19.16
N PHE A 381 29.27 3.12 -18.21
CA PHE A 381 29.46 4.19 -17.22
C PHE A 381 29.88 5.49 -17.91
N HIS A 382 29.09 6.55 -17.75
CA HIS A 382 29.62 7.92 -17.81
C HIS A 382 29.48 8.56 -16.43
N SER A 383 30.63 8.80 -15.83
CA SER A 383 30.84 9.53 -14.59
C SER A 383 30.40 10.98 -14.76
N LEU A 384 29.27 11.36 -14.16
CA LEU A 384 28.97 12.77 -13.89
C LEU A 384 29.57 13.12 -12.52
N LEU A 385 30.81 13.60 -12.54
CA LEU A 385 31.43 14.34 -11.46
C LEU A 385 30.61 15.62 -11.21
N LEU A 386 29.99 15.73 -10.03
CA LEU A 386 29.51 17.02 -9.53
C LEU A 386 30.74 17.88 -9.16
N PRO A 387 30.82 19.16 -9.58
CA PRO A 387 31.91 20.03 -9.21
C PRO A 387 31.82 20.41 -7.74
N ALA A 388 32.95 20.33 -7.03
CA ALA A 388 33.11 20.76 -5.66
C ALA A 388 32.84 22.28 -5.53
N ILE A 389 31.86 22.64 -4.70
CA ILE A 389 31.68 24.02 -4.25
C ILE A 389 32.50 24.19 -2.97
N SER A 390 33.62 24.92 -3.08
CA SER A 390 34.43 25.39 -1.96
C SER A 390 33.76 26.63 -1.37
N ILE A 391 33.42 26.58 -0.09
CA ILE A 391 32.97 27.73 0.70
C ILE A 391 34.21 28.31 1.39
N ARG A 392 34.49 29.60 1.15
CA ARG A 392 35.27 30.46 2.06
C ARG A 392 34.32 31.22 2.96
#